data_AF-A0A534EFZ8-F1
#
_entry.id   AF-A0A534EFZ8-F1
#
_cell.length_a   1.000
_cell.length_b   1.000
_cell.length_c   1.000
_cell.angle_alpha   90.00
_cell.angle_beta   90.00
_cell.angle_gamma   90.00
#
_symmetry.space_group_name_H-M   'P 1'
#
loop_
_entity.id
_entity.type
_entity.pdbx_description
1 polymer ?
#
loop_
_entity_poly.entity_id
_entity_poly.type
_entity_poly.pdbx_seq_one_letter_code
_entity_poly.pdbx_strand_id
1 'polypeptide(L)'
;MAFPIDHLFTVTTDREVARAALAGMGFELTERGEHPGRGTSNHLMFFGRCYWELLAIDEPGPASALLGKATTLMGCALRTDDAARDAAAAARLGASAGATEAVTRPVRVDGQW
;
A
#
# COMPACT_ATOMS: atom_id res chain seq x y z
N MET A 1 0.70 -22.08 9.02
CA MET A 1 0.06 -20.75 9.16
C MET A 1 -0.36 -20.30 7.79
N ALA A 2 -1.63 -19.94 7.60
CA ALA A 2 -2.09 -19.32 6.36
C ALA A 2 -2.04 -17.81 6.55
N PHE A 3 -1.34 -17.10 5.68
CA PHE A 3 -1.31 -15.64 5.66
C PHE A 3 -2.30 -15.16 4.60
N PRO A 4 -3.46 -14.61 4.98
CA PRO A 4 -4.38 -14.03 4.02
C PRO A 4 -3.70 -12.87 3.27
N ILE A 5 -4.02 -12.70 2.00
CA ILE A 5 -3.68 -11.48 1.27
C ILE A 5 -4.43 -10.32 1.93
N ASP A 6 -3.69 -9.30 2.35
CA ASP A 6 -4.28 -8.04 2.83
C ASP A 6 -4.55 -7.12 1.64
N HIS A 7 -3.51 -6.82 0.86
CA HIS A 7 -3.65 -6.04 -0.36
C HIS A 7 -2.54 -6.31 -1.35
N LEU A 8 -2.83 -6.00 -2.61
CA LEU A 8 -1.83 -5.79 -3.64
C LEU A 8 -1.60 -4.29 -3.81
N PHE A 9 -0.43 -3.88 -4.26
CA PHE A 9 -0.19 -2.48 -4.54
C PHE A 9 0.55 -2.23 -5.84
N THR A 10 0.23 -1.10 -6.45
CA THR A 10 0.95 -0.51 -7.59
C THR A 10 1.52 0.83 -7.20
N VAL A 11 2.60 1.23 -7.86
CA VAL A 11 3.28 2.48 -7.58
C VAL A 11 3.25 3.37 -8.82
N THR A 12 2.93 4.64 -8.65
CA THR A 12 2.91 5.66 -9.71
C THR A 12 3.53 6.96 -9.24
N THR A 13 4.04 7.77 -10.17
CA THR A 13 4.32 9.20 -9.95
C THR A 13 3.21 10.11 -10.48
N ASP A 14 2.26 9.55 -11.26
CA ASP A 14 1.12 10.28 -11.80
C ASP A 14 -0.18 9.68 -11.24
N ARG A 15 -0.61 10.21 -10.09
CA ARG A 15 -1.79 9.71 -9.37
C ARG A 15 -3.05 9.92 -10.17
N GLU A 16 -3.28 11.11 -10.71
CA GLU A 16 -4.56 11.44 -11.32
C GLU A 16 -4.76 10.69 -12.63
N VAL A 17 -3.71 10.49 -13.42
CA VAL A 17 -3.79 9.65 -14.63
C VAL A 17 -4.08 8.19 -14.25
N ALA A 18 -3.37 7.62 -13.27
CA ALA A 18 -3.61 6.25 -12.85
C ALA A 18 -5.00 6.04 -12.24
N ARG A 19 -5.45 6.98 -11.40
CA ARG A 19 -6.79 7.00 -10.79
C ARG A 19 -7.87 7.07 -11.86
N ALA A 20 -7.72 7.95 -12.85
CA ALA A 20 -8.67 8.08 -13.96
C ALA A 20 -8.73 6.80 -14.81
N ALA A 21 -7.58 6.18 -15.10
CA ALA A 21 -7.52 4.91 -15.83
C ALA A 21 -8.24 3.77 -15.08
N LEU A 22 -7.99 3.64 -13.77
CA LEU A 22 -8.66 2.64 -12.93
C LEU A 22 -10.17 2.89 -12.83
N ALA A 23 -10.58 4.15 -12.66
CA ALA A 23 -12.00 4.51 -12.68
C ALA A 23 -12.64 4.19 -14.04
N GLY A 24 -11.94 4.46 -15.14
CA GLY A 24 -12.40 4.12 -16.50
C GLY A 24 -12.54 2.62 -16.76
N MET A 25 -11.81 1.78 -16.02
CA MET A 25 -11.97 0.32 -16.04
C MET A 25 -13.15 -0.16 -15.16
N GLY A 26 -13.82 0.74 -14.45
CA GLY A 26 -14.97 0.43 -13.61
C GLY A 26 -14.64 0.09 -12.15
N PHE A 27 -13.41 0.33 -11.69
CA PHE A 27 -13.09 0.20 -10.26
C PHE A 27 -13.69 1.36 -9.46
N GLU A 28 -14.21 1.05 -8.28
CA GLU A 28 -14.56 2.05 -7.27
C GLU A 28 -13.33 2.34 -6.41
N LEU A 29 -12.96 3.62 -6.31
CA LEU A 29 -11.80 4.07 -5.56
C LEU A 29 -12.24 4.91 -4.36
N THR A 30 -11.59 4.70 -3.21
CA THR A 30 -11.77 5.58 -2.07
C THR A 30 -11.30 7.01 -2.37
N GLU A 31 -11.67 7.93 -1.49
CA GLU A 31 -10.99 9.23 -1.38
C GLU A 31 -9.49 9.05 -1.17
N ARG A 32 -8.73 10.11 -1.49
CA ARG A 32 -7.29 10.15 -1.34
C ARG A 32 -6.93 9.97 0.14
N GLY A 33 -6.11 8.97 0.46
CA GLY A 33 -5.44 8.85 1.74
C GLY A 33 -4.06 9.46 1.68
N GLU A 34 -3.74 10.38 2.57
CA GLU A 34 -2.38 10.94 2.68
C GLU A 34 -1.56 10.15 3.69
N HIS A 35 -0.25 10.03 3.45
CA HIS A 35 0.71 9.51 4.42
C HIS A 35 1.60 10.64 4.94
N PRO A 36 1.17 11.41 5.97
CA PRO A 36 1.94 12.53 6.49
C PRO A 36 3.38 12.15 6.82
N GLY A 37 4.33 12.97 6.34
CA GLY A 37 5.77 12.75 6.54
C GLY A 37 6.40 11.63 5.71
N ARG A 38 5.63 10.91 4.87
CA ARG A 38 6.15 9.83 4.00
C ARG A 38 6.24 10.21 2.52
N GLY A 39 5.74 11.39 2.12
CA GLY A 39 5.78 11.84 0.72
C GLY A 39 4.96 10.98 -0.24
N THR A 40 3.95 10.25 0.27
CA THR A 40 3.10 9.37 -0.53
C THR A 40 1.64 9.55 -0.18
N SER A 41 0.76 9.14 -1.10
CA SER A 41 -0.68 9.05 -0.88
C SER A 41 -1.24 7.86 -1.63
N ASN A 42 -2.49 7.48 -1.34
CA ASN A 42 -3.12 6.35 -2.00
C ASN A 42 -4.59 6.57 -2.37
N HIS A 43 -5.05 5.70 -3.26
CA HIS A 43 -6.45 5.33 -3.43
C HIS A 43 -6.59 3.83 -3.25
N LEU A 44 -7.68 3.40 -2.61
CA LEU A 44 -7.93 1.99 -2.35
C LEU A 44 -9.11 1.50 -3.19
N MET A 45 -9.01 0.30 -3.75
CA MET A 45 -10.11 -0.40 -4.41
C MET A 45 -10.38 -1.71 -3.69
N PHE A 46 -11.54 -1.82 -3.04
CA PHE A 46 -11.86 -2.95 -2.16
C PHE A 46 -12.47 -4.14 -2.90
N PHE A 47 -12.05 -5.34 -2.50
CA PHE A 47 -12.56 -6.64 -2.94
C PHE A 47 -12.95 -7.47 -1.70
N GLY A 48 -13.99 -7.04 -0.99
CA GLY A 48 -14.37 -7.63 0.29
C GLY A 48 -13.37 -7.29 1.40
N ARG A 49 -12.55 -8.25 1.82
CA ARG A 49 -11.57 -8.08 2.94
C ARG A 49 -10.15 -7.78 2.50
N CYS A 50 -9.89 -7.73 1.20
CA CYS A 50 -8.62 -7.28 0.65
C CYS A 50 -8.86 -6.10 -0.29
N TYR A 51 -7.79 -5.40 -0.65
CA TYR A 51 -7.88 -4.27 -1.57
C TYR A 51 -6.69 -4.21 -2.53
N TRP A 52 -6.83 -3.41 -3.57
CA TRP A 52 -5.71 -2.93 -4.37
C TRP A 52 -5.42 -1.49 -3.98
N GLU A 53 -4.21 -1.23 -3.52
CA GLU A 53 -3.67 0.11 -3.28
C GLU A 53 -3.00 0.67 -4.54
N LEU A 54 -3.50 1.80 -5.03
CA LEU A 54 -2.74 2.67 -5.91
C LEU A 54 -1.91 3.61 -5.03
N LEU A 55 -0.61 3.34 -4.88
CA LEU A 55 0.33 4.16 -4.13
C LEU A 55 0.99 5.21 -5.05
N ALA A 56 0.74 6.48 -4.78
CA ALA A 56 1.39 7.59 -5.46
C ALA A 56 2.58 8.10 -4.66
N ILE A 57 3.72 8.30 -5.33
CA ILE A 57 4.87 9.00 -4.78
C ILE A 57 4.72 10.47 -5.14
N ASP A 58 4.31 11.25 -4.15
CA ASP A 58 4.06 12.69 -4.28
C ASP A 58 5.36 13.49 -4.14
N GLU A 59 6.25 13.04 -3.28
CA GLU A 59 7.55 13.66 -3.02
C GLU A 59 8.67 12.60 -3.02
N PRO A 60 9.87 12.92 -3.54
CA PRO A 60 11.01 12.01 -3.47
C PRO A 60 11.36 11.60 -2.03
N GLY A 61 11.62 10.32 -1.82
CA GLY A 61 11.93 9.78 -0.50
C GLY A 61 12.25 8.28 -0.54
N PRO A 62 12.25 7.58 0.61
CA PRO A 62 12.52 6.15 0.67
C PRO A 62 11.64 5.32 -0.28
N ALA A 63 10.37 5.70 -0.42
CA ALA A 63 9.41 5.04 -1.32
C ALA A 63 9.80 5.15 -2.80
N SER A 64 10.62 6.14 -3.21
CA SER A 64 11.09 6.29 -4.60
C SER A 64 11.90 5.10 -5.10
N ALA A 65 12.50 4.32 -4.20
CA ALA A 65 13.17 3.06 -4.55
C ALA A 65 12.22 2.02 -5.18
N LEU A 66 10.90 2.16 -4.99
CA LEU A 66 9.89 1.29 -5.57
C LEU A 66 9.68 1.55 -7.07
N LEU A 67 9.98 2.76 -7.56
CA LEU A 67 9.77 3.12 -8.97
C LEU A 67 10.69 2.37 -9.93
N GLY A 68 11.92 2.05 -9.51
CA GLY A 68 12.89 1.30 -10.33
C GLY A 68 12.52 -0.17 -10.56
N LYS A 69 11.44 -0.65 -9.94
CA LYS A 69 10.93 -2.03 -10.03
C LYS A 69 9.53 -2.11 -10.66
N ALA A 70 8.99 -0.97 -11.10
CA ALA A 70 7.59 -0.82 -11.51
C ALA A 70 7.28 -1.65 -12.77
N THR A 71 6.90 -2.90 -12.57
CA THR A 71 5.91 -3.57 -13.41
C THR A 71 4.53 -3.30 -12.81
N THR A 72 3.47 -3.48 -13.59
CA THR A 72 2.08 -3.12 -13.28
C THR A 72 1.47 -3.73 -12.01
N LEU A 73 2.22 -4.53 -11.23
CA LEU A 73 1.93 -4.95 -9.86
C LEU A 73 3.23 -5.00 -9.05
N MET A 74 3.38 -4.14 -8.05
CA MET A 74 4.66 -3.94 -7.36
C MET A 74 4.90 -4.92 -6.20
N GLY A 75 3.83 -5.35 -5.52
CA GLY A 75 3.95 -6.27 -4.40
C GLY A 75 2.62 -6.66 -3.76
N CYS A 76 2.73 -7.50 -2.74
CA CYS A 76 1.63 -8.03 -1.95
C CYS A 76 1.95 -7.87 -0.47
N ALA A 77 0.98 -7.35 0.29
CA ALA A 77 1.00 -7.36 1.74
C ALA A 77 0.19 -8.54 2.27
N LEU A 78 0.73 -9.20 3.28
CA LEU A 78 0.12 -10.33 3.95
C LEU A 78 -0.39 -9.91 5.32
N ARG A 79 -1.63 -10.28 5.65
CA ARG A 79 -2.25 -9.97 6.94
C ARG A 79 -1.65 -10.84 8.03
N THR A 80 -1.29 -10.24 9.15
CA THR A 80 -0.79 -10.90 10.36
C THR A 80 -1.36 -10.25 11.61
N ASP A 81 -1.56 -11.06 12.65
CA ASP A 81 -1.94 -10.58 13.99
C ASP A 81 -0.73 -10.07 14.81
N ASP A 82 0.50 -10.43 14.39
CA ASP A 82 1.74 -10.07 15.10
C ASP A 82 2.91 -9.96 14.10
N ALA A 83 3.05 -8.76 13.52
CA ALA A 83 4.08 -8.47 12.55
C ALA A 83 5.50 -8.64 13.10
N ALA A 84 5.72 -8.39 14.40
CA ALA A 84 7.05 -8.49 15.01
C ALA A 84 7.48 -9.95 15.13
N ARG A 85 6.60 -10.82 15.64
CA ARG A 85 6.83 -12.27 15.69
C ARG A 85 7.05 -12.85 14.30
N ASP A 86 6.23 -12.47 13.32
CA ASP A 86 6.28 -13.06 12.00
C ASP A 86 7.47 -12.54 11.18
N ALA A 87 7.89 -11.28 11.36
CA ALA A 87 9.15 -10.77 10.82
C ALA A 87 10.37 -11.51 11.41
N ALA A 88 10.38 -11.77 12.73
CA ALA A 88 11.44 -12.56 13.35
C ALA A 88 11.47 -14.01 12.83
N ALA A 89 10.30 -14.62 12.57
CA ALA A 89 10.21 -15.94 11.95
C ALA A 89 10.75 -15.93 10.51
N ALA A 90 10.38 -14.93 9.70
CA ALA A 90 10.86 -14.76 8.34
C ALA A 90 12.38 -14.55 8.29
N ALA A 91 12.94 -13.74 9.19
CA ALA A 91 14.38 -13.53 9.30
C ALA A 91 15.15 -14.84 9.61
N ARG A 92 14.60 -15.70 10.47
CA ARG A 92 15.18 -17.05 10.74
C ARG A 92 15.16 -17.96 9.51
N LEU A 93 14.28 -17.71 8.55
CA LEU A 93 14.22 -18.40 7.26
C LEU A 93 15.13 -17.77 6.19
N GLY A 94 15.91 -16.74 6.54
CA GLY A 94 16.82 -16.05 5.62
C GLY A 94 16.19 -14.92 4.81
N ALA A 95 14.96 -14.51 5.11
CA ALA A 95 14.37 -13.34 4.47
C ALA A 95 15.12 -12.06 4.89
N SER A 96 15.40 -11.18 3.92
CA SER A 96 15.83 -9.81 4.22
C SER A 96 14.61 -9.02 4.70
N ALA A 97 14.41 -9.00 6.02
CA ALA A 97 13.34 -8.25 6.66
C ALA A 97 13.92 -7.00 7.35
N GLY A 98 13.32 -5.84 7.08
CA GLY A 98 13.57 -4.62 7.85
C GLY A 98 12.92 -4.70 9.24
N ALA A 99 13.19 -3.69 10.08
CA ALA A 99 12.45 -3.55 11.33
C ALA A 99 10.95 -3.30 11.03
N THR A 100 10.08 -3.80 11.89
CA THR A 100 8.65 -3.47 11.81
C THR A 100 8.44 -1.99 12.12
N GLU A 101 7.66 -1.31 11.30
CA GLU A 101 7.32 0.09 11.47
C GLU A 101 5.84 0.27 11.80
N ALA A 102 5.54 1.19 12.71
CA ALA A 102 4.18 1.70 12.84
C ALA A 102 3.87 2.63 11.66
N VAL A 103 2.73 2.38 11.03
CA VAL A 103 2.23 3.20 9.92
C VAL A 103 0.82 3.65 10.27
N THR A 104 0.58 4.95 10.14
CA THR A 104 -0.73 5.56 10.38
C THR A 104 -1.05 6.51 9.24
N ARG A 105 -2.33 6.62 8.92
CA ARG A 105 -2.84 7.66 8.04
C ARG A 105 -4.13 8.23 8.60
N PRO A 106 -4.40 9.53 8.41
CA PRO A 106 -5.74 10.06 8.64
C PRO A 106 -6.76 9.33 7.76
N VAL A 107 -7.93 9.07 8.31
CA VAL A 107 -9.05 8.46 7.59
C VAL A 107 -10.27 9.32 7.85
N ARG A 108 -10.93 9.74 6.77
CA ARG A 108 -12.20 10.43 6.90
C ARG A 108 -13.33 9.41 7.03
N VAL A 109 -14.12 9.49 8.09
CA VAL A 109 -15.27 8.63 8.36
C VAL A 109 -16.50 9.52 8.51
N ASP A 110 -17.55 9.26 7.72
CA ASP A 110 -18.79 10.05 7.71
C ASP A 110 -18.57 11.57 7.60
N GLY A 111 -17.55 11.96 6.82
CA GLY A 111 -17.17 13.36 6.60
C GLY A 111 -16.33 13.99 7.72
N GLN A 112 -15.95 13.24 8.75
CA GLN A 112 -15.13 13.69 9.88
C GLN A 112 -13.73 13.08 9.85
N TRP A 113 -12.72 13.85 10.28
CA TRP A 113 -11.30 13.48 10.32
C TRP A 113 -10.88 12.88 11.65
#